data_AF-A0A962P4A5-F1
#
_entry.id   AF-A0A962P4A5-F1
#
_cell.length_a   1.000
_cell.length_b   1.000
_cell.length_c   1.000
_cell.angle_alpha   90.00
_cell.angle_beta   90.00
_cell.angle_gamma   90.00
#
_symmetry.space_group_name_H-M   'P 1'
#
loop_
_entity.id
_entity.type
_entity.pdbx_description
1 polymer ?
#
loop_
_entity_poly.entity_id
_entity_poly.type
_entity_poly.pdbx_seq_one_letter_code
_entity_poly.pdbx_strand_id
1 'polypeptide(L)'
;GGGGNGNQRFAPLNSWPDNANLDKARRLLWPVKQKYGKNISWADLMILAGNVALESMGFKTFGFGGGREDIWEAEEDVYWGAESDWLGDKRYSGKRDLENPLAAVQMGLIYVNPEGPNGNPDPVAAAIDIRETFKRMAMNDEETVALIAGGHSFGKTHGAGDAKLVGPEPEAAGIAEQGLGWASSYGTGKGPDAITGGPEVTWTETPTK
;
A
#
# COMPACT_ATOMS: atom_id res chain seq x y z
N GLY A 1 -9.58 8.52 -6.41
CA GLY A 1 -8.56 7.78 -5.62
C GLY A 1 -8.55 8.22 -4.16
N GLY A 2 -7.74 7.56 -3.32
CA GLY A 2 -7.66 7.84 -1.88
C GLY A 2 -8.46 6.85 -1.01
N GLY A 3 -8.52 7.11 0.30
CA GLY A 3 -9.18 6.23 1.27
C GLY A 3 -10.67 6.51 1.52
N GLY A 4 -11.30 7.38 0.73
CA GLY A 4 -12.63 7.94 1.03
C GLY A 4 -13.82 6.99 0.88
N ASN A 5 -13.66 5.89 0.16
CA ASN A 5 -14.73 4.99 -0.26
C ASN A 5 -14.43 3.49 -0.03
N GLY A 6 -13.23 3.18 0.48
CA GLY A 6 -12.78 1.82 0.68
C GLY A 6 -12.47 1.04 -0.61
N ASN A 7 -12.15 1.73 -1.72
CA ASN A 7 -11.89 1.12 -3.03
C ASN A 7 -10.70 0.14 -3.04
N GLN A 8 -9.82 0.15 -2.03
CA GLN A 8 -8.76 -0.87 -1.86
C GLN A 8 -9.30 -2.32 -1.78
N ARG A 9 -10.60 -2.50 -1.53
CA ARG A 9 -11.25 -3.83 -1.54
C ARG A 9 -11.55 -4.35 -2.94
N PHE A 10 -11.53 -3.50 -3.96
CA PHE A 10 -11.89 -3.83 -5.33
C PHE A 10 -10.69 -3.74 -6.27
N ALA A 11 -10.83 -4.33 -7.46
CA ALA A 11 -9.87 -4.18 -8.54
C ALA A 11 -9.80 -2.70 -9.01
N PRO A 12 -8.66 -2.24 -9.54
CA PRO A 12 -7.38 -2.95 -9.58
C PRO A 12 -6.62 -2.88 -8.24
N LEU A 13 -7.03 -2.01 -7.32
CA LEU A 13 -6.27 -1.69 -6.10
C LEU A 13 -6.05 -2.88 -5.19
N ASN A 14 -7.03 -3.80 -5.09
CA ASN A 14 -6.92 -4.99 -4.26
C ASN A 14 -5.79 -5.94 -4.69
N SER A 15 -5.22 -5.74 -5.88
CA SER A 15 -4.26 -6.61 -6.54
C SER A 15 -3.01 -5.89 -7.05
N TRP A 16 -2.87 -4.59 -6.75
CA TRP A 16 -1.63 -3.87 -7.02
C TRP A 16 -0.43 -4.51 -6.32
N PRO A 17 0.75 -4.56 -6.95
CA PRO A 17 1.98 -5.06 -6.33
C PRO A 17 2.28 -4.44 -4.96
N ASP A 18 2.08 -3.12 -4.81
CA ASP A 18 2.38 -2.41 -3.56
C ASP A 18 1.31 -2.65 -2.46
N ASN A 19 0.18 -3.26 -2.82
CA ASN A 19 -0.86 -3.70 -1.89
C ASN A 19 -0.77 -5.18 -1.53
N ALA A 20 0.34 -5.85 -1.88
CA ALA A 20 0.58 -7.22 -1.52
C ALA A 20 0.38 -7.47 -0.02
N ASN A 21 -0.23 -8.60 0.32
CA ASN A 21 -0.62 -9.01 1.67
C ASN A 21 -1.60 -8.11 2.43
N LEU A 22 -2.02 -6.95 1.88
CA LEU A 22 -3.10 -6.15 2.48
C LEU A 22 -4.47 -6.83 2.37
N ASP A 23 -4.63 -7.80 1.47
CA ASP A 23 -5.76 -8.73 1.46
C ASP A 23 -5.90 -9.48 2.80
N LYS A 24 -4.79 -9.94 3.40
CA LYS A 24 -4.79 -10.59 4.73
C LYS A 24 -5.07 -9.57 5.82
N ALA A 25 -4.49 -8.37 5.74
CA ALA A 25 -4.74 -7.30 6.71
C ALA A 25 -6.24 -6.94 6.77
N ARG A 26 -6.89 -6.75 5.61
CA ARG A 26 -8.33 -6.51 5.53
C ARG A 26 -9.14 -7.71 6.05
N ARG A 27 -8.71 -8.94 5.77
CA ARG A 27 -9.37 -10.16 6.26
C ARG A 27 -9.35 -10.25 7.79
N LEU A 28 -8.28 -9.81 8.45
CA LEU A 28 -8.20 -9.76 9.93
C LEU A 28 -9.25 -8.82 10.55
N LEU A 29 -9.69 -7.79 9.83
CA LEU A 29 -10.72 -6.86 10.28
C LEU A 29 -12.15 -7.40 10.06
N TRP A 30 -12.33 -8.50 9.33
CA TRP A 30 -13.67 -9.05 9.03
C TRP A 30 -14.51 -9.32 10.29
N PRO A 31 -14.01 -9.95 11.37
CA PRO A 31 -14.82 -10.17 12.58
C PRO A 31 -15.32 -8.86 13.21
N VAL A 32 -14.52 -7.78 13.15
CA VAL A 32 -14.93 -6.45 13.62
C VAL A 32 -16.01 -5.89 12.70
N LYS A 33 -15.80 -5.94 11.38
CA LYS A 33 -16.81 -5.51 10.41
C LYS A 33 -18.13 -6.28 10.57
N GLN A 34 -18.07 -7.59 10.78
CA GLN A 34 -19.23 -8.44 10.98
C GLN A 34 -19.99 -8.06 12.26
N LYS A 35 -19.27 -7.81 13.36
CA LYS A 35 -19.86 -7.43 14.65
C LYS A 35 -20.61 -6.09 14.57
N TYR A 36 -20.03 -5.08 13.92
CA TYR A 36 -20.63 -3.74 13.85
C TYR A 36 -21.54 -3.55 12.63
N GLY A 37 -21.50 -4.47 11.66
CA GLY A 37 -22.39 -4.48 10.50
C GLY A 37 -22.37 -3.15 9.75
N LYS A 38 -23.54 -2.58 9.50
CA LYS A 38 -23.72 -1.29 8.81
C LYS A 38 -23.35 -0.05 9.64
N ASN A 39 -23.06 -0.21 10.93
CA ASN A 39 -22.72 0.92 11.81
C ASN A 39 -21.28 1.41 11.60
N ILE A 40 -20.50 0.71 10.77
CA ILE A 40 -19.18 1.15 10.32
C ILE A 40 -18.96 0.65 8.88
N SER A 41 -18.56 1.54 7.98
CA SER A 41 -18.14 1.18 6.63
C SER A 41 -16.74 0.53 6.66
N TRP A 42 -16.38 -0.21 5.62
CA TRP A 42 -14.99 -0.62 5.44
C TRP A 42 -14.07 0.57 5.23
N ALA A 43 -14.55 1.59 4.51
CA ALA A 43 -13.81 2.84 4.29
C ALA A 43 -13.35 3.48 5.61
N ASP A 44 -14.26 3.63 6.58
CA ASP A 44 -13.91 4.14 7.91
C ASP A 44 -13.10 3.13 8.73
N LEU A 45 -13.48 1.85 8.71
CA LEU A 45 -12.82 0.82 9.52
C LEU A 45 -11.33 0.67 9.18
N MET A 46 -10.96 0.72 7.90
CA MET A 46 -9.56 0.59 7.49
C MET A 46 -8.70 1.76 7.99
N ILE A 47 -9.21 2.99 7.92
CA ILE A 47 -8.49 4.17 8.42
C ILE A 47 -8.46 4.18 9.95
N LEU A 48 -9.59 3.88 10.59
CA LEU A 48 -9.68 3.82 12.05
C LEU A 48 -8.74 2.75 12.63
N ALA A 49 -8.59 1.60 11.97
CA ALA A 49 -7.64 0.57 12.39
C ALA A 49 -6.20 1.10 12.43
N GLY A 50 -5.81 1.94 11.45
CA GLY A 50 -4.51 2.62 11.45
C GLY A 50 -4.35 3.61 12.62
N ASN A 51 -5.35 4.45 12.89
CA ASN A 51 -5.34 5.36 14.05
C ASN A 51 -5.22 4.60 15.37
N VAL A 52 -6.02 3.55 15.56
CA VAL A 52 -6.01 2.75 16.79
C VAL A 52 -4.70 1.99 16.94
N ALA A 53 -4.06 1.55 15.83
CA ALA A 53 -2.74 0.96 15.89
C ALA A 53 -1.70 1.94 16.46
N LEU A 54 -1.66 3.18 15.96
CA LEU A 54 -0.79 4.24 16.48
C LEU A 54 -1.03 4.48 17.98
N GLU A 55 -2.29 4.64 18.39
CA GLU A 55 -2.67 4.86 19.79
C GLU A 55 -2.25 3.68 20.68
N SER A 56 -2.45 2.45 20.21
CA SER A 56 -2.07 1.23 20.94
C SER A 56 -0.57 1.09 21.15
N MET A 57 0.24 1.69 20.27
CA MET A 57 1.70 1.72 20.36
C MET A 57 2.23 2.96 21.09
N GLY A 58 1.34 3.82 21.62
CA GLY A 58 1.70 4.97 22.46
C GLY A 58 1.83 6.30 21.71
N PHE A 59 1.47 6.34 20.43
CA PHE A 59 1.44 7.58 19.66
C PHE A 59 0.07 8.27 19.79
N LYS A 60 0.07 9.55 20.19
CA LYS A 60 -1.16 10.33 20.29
C LYS A 60 -1.56 10.88 18.91
N THR A 61 -2.66 10.37 18.36
CA THR A 61 -3.22 10.89 17.10
C THR A 61 -3.78 12.30 17.27
N PHE A 62 -3.85 13.05 16.17
CA PHE A 62 -4.47 14.40 16.17
C PHE A 62 -6.00 14.32 16.32
N GLY A 63 -6.62 13.34 15.67
CA GLY A 63 -8.06 13.09 15.71
C GLY A 63 -8.49 12.11 14.63
N PHE A 64 -9.80 11.78 14.61
CA PHE A 64 -10.42 10.93 13.60
C PHE A 64 -11.83 11.43 13.25
N GLY A 65 -12.15 11.48 11.97
CA GLY A 65 -13.49 11.75 11.45
C GLY A 65 -13.99 10.57 10.63
N GLY A 66 -15.16 10.05 10.99
CA GLY A 66 -15.88 9.04 10.20
C GLY A 66 -16.87 9.70 9.23
N GLY A 67 -17.68 8.86 8.58
CA GLY A 67 -18.69 9.27 7.59
C GLY A 67 -18.37 8.88 6.16
N ARG A 68 -17.32 8.07 5.94
CA ARG A 68 -17.02 7.53 4.62
C ARG A 68 -18.02 6.43 4.28
N GLU A 69 -18.65 6.52 3.12
CA GLU A 69 -19.57 5.48 2.65
C GLU A 69 -18.79 4.38 1.91
N ASP A 70 -19.27 3.14 2.03
CA ASP A 70 -18.75 2.04 1.23
C ASP A 70 -19.30 2.11 -0.19
N ILE A 71 -18.43 1.89 -1.17
CA ILE A 71 -18.84 1.55 -2.54
C ILE A 71 -19.00 0.03 -2.71
N TRP A 72 -19.68 -0.34 -3.79
CA TRP A 72 -20.11 -1.72 -4.08
C TRP A 72 -19.46 -2.30 -5.35
N GLU A 73 -18.74 -1.46 -6.09
CA GLU A 73 -18.02 -1.80 -7.31
C GLU A 73 -16.73 -0.98 -7.40
N ALA A 74 -15.85 -1.38 -8.31
CA ALA A 74 -14.61 -0.66 -8.58
C ALA A 74 -14.90 0.73 -9.17
N GLU A 75 -14.11 1.73 -8.81
CA GLU A 75 -14.10 3.01 -9.51
C GLU A 75 -13.52 2.84 -10.93
N GLU A 76 -14.31 3.13 -11.96
CA GLU A 76 -13.89 3.08 -13.37
C GLU A 76 -13.41 4.44 -13.90
N ASP A 77 -13.65 5.53 -13.16
CA ASP A 77 -13.35 6.91 -13.55
C ASP A 77 -11.89 7.33 -13.23
N VAL A 78 -11.07 6.41 -12.72
CA VAL A 78 -9.68 6.68 -12.36
C VAL A 78 -8.72 6.12 -13.40
N TYR A 79 -8.00 7.03 -14.07
CA TYR A 79 -6.89 6.69 -14.94
C TYR A 79 -5.60 6.49 -14.14
N TRP A 80 -5.08 5.26 -14.10
CA TRP A 80 -3.86 4.88 -13.36
C TRP A 80 -2.57 4.86 -14.19
N GLY A 81 -2.67 5.15 -15.49
CA GLY A 81 -1.56 5.12 -16.45
C GLY A 81 -1.86 4.23 -17.66
N ALA A 82 -1.06 4.39 -18.72
CA ALA A 82 -1.23 3.66 -19.98
C ALA A 82 -0.51 2.31 -20.00
N GLU A 83 0.22 1.96 -18.95
CA GLU A 83 1.00 0.73 -18.90
C GLU A 83 0.11 -0.51 -18.89
N SER A 84 0.50 -1.50 -19.68
CA SER A 84 -0.13 -2.82 -19.77
C SER A 84 0.37 -3.80 -18.71
N ASP A 85 1.51 -3.51 -18.11
CA ASP A 85 2.25 -4.42 -17.22
C ASP A 85 2.47 -3.77 -15.86
N TRP A 86 2.38 -4.58 -14.80
CA TRP A 86 2.71 -4.14 -13.45
C TRP A 86 4.15 -3.63 -13.37
N LEU A 87 4.35 -2.56 -12.61
CA LEU A 87 5.62 -1.87 -12.42
C LEU A 87 6.22 -1.24 -13.70
N GLY A 88 5.45 -1.16 -14.80
CA GLY A 88 5.85 -0.37 -15.97
C GLY A 88 5.89 1.14 -15.69
N ASP A 89 6.69 1.87 -16.47
CA ASP A 89 6.95 3.32 -16.30
C ASP A 89 6.80 4.15 -17.60
N LYS A 90 5.82 3.83 -18.47
CA LYS A 90 5.51 4.61 -19.69
C LYS A 90 4.75 5.92 -19.41
N ARG A 91 5.18 6.63 -18.37
CA ARG A 91 4.53 7.82 -17.80
C ARG A 91 5.47 9.01 -17.63
N TYR A 92 6.71 8.88 -18.09
CA TYR A 92 7.69 9.95 -18.06
C TYR A 92 7.96 10.50 -19.46
N SER A 93 8.19 11.80 -19.53
CA SER A 93 8.66 12.49 -20.72
C SER A 93 9.73 13.51 -20.35
N GLY A 94 10.36 14.14 -21.35
CA GLY A 94 11.35 15.18 -21.11
C GLY A 94 12.53 14.68 -20.27
N LYS A 95 12.89 15.43 -19.23
CA LYS A 95 13.98 15.02 -18.32
C LYS A 95 13.53 13.98 -17.31
N ARG A 96 12.39 14.22 -16.66
CA ARG A 96 11.70 13.32 -15.72
C ARG A 96 10.32 13.87 -15.39
N ASP A 97 9.61 14.36 -16.40
CA ASP A 97 8.32 14.99 -16.24
C ASP A 97 7.25 13.91 -16.18
N LEU A 98 6.72 13.65 -14.98
CA LEU A 98 5.68 12.65 -14.73
C LEU A 98 4.34 13.12 -15.34
N GLU A 99 3.67 12.23 -16.07
CA GLU A 99 2.40 12.47 -16.73
C GLU A 99 1.31 12.93 -15.75
N ASN A 100 0.51 13.92 -16.14
CA ASN A 100 -0.71 14.28 -15.40
C ASN A 100 -1.87 13.38 -15.86
N PRO A 101 -2.74 12.89 -14.96
CA PRO A 101 -2.88 13.27 -13.55
C PRO A 101 -2.15 12.34 -12.56
N LEU A 102 -1.17 11.56 -13.02
CA LEU A 102 -0.56 10.49 -12.21
C LEU A 102 0.28 11.06 -11.06
N ALA A 103 0.31 10.31 -9.95
CA ALA A 103 1.06 10.69 -8.74
C ALA A 103 1.96 9.55 -8.22
N ALA A 104 2.25 8.56 -9.06
CA ALA A 104 3.12 7.43 -8.75
C ALA A 104 4.09 7.15 -9.91
N VAL A 105 5.32 6.72 -9.59
CA VAL A 105 6.41 6.55 -10.56
C VAL A 105 6.29 5.31 -11.44
N GLN A 106 5.53 4.31 -11.02
CA GLN A 106 5.30 3.05 -11.76
C GLN A 106 3.87 2.56 -11.57
N MET A 107 3.38 1.77 -12.53
CA MET A 107 2.03 1.19 -12.49
C MET A 107 1.91 0.22 -11.31
N GLY A 108 0.91 0.44 -10.45
CA GLY A 108 0.66 -0.41 -9.30
C GLY A 108 1.49 -0.10 -8.04
N LEU A 109 2.27 1.00 -8.04
CA LEU A 109 2.88 1.56 -6.83
C LEU A 109 2.03 2.69 -6.24
N ILE A 110 2.12 2.91 -4.92
CA ILE A 110 1.44 4.02 -4.26
C ILE A 110 2.13 5.35 -4.56
N TYR A 111 3.46 5.42 -4.43
CA TYR A 111 4.24 6.65 -4.68
C TYR A 111 5.48 6.37 -5.52
N VAL A 112 6.52 5.81 -4.89
CA VAL A 112 7.86 5.64 -5.46
C VAL A 112 8.30 4.18 -5.37
N ASN A 113 9.33 3.83 -6.14
CA ASN A 113 9.98 2.54 -6.01
C ASN A 113 10.86 2.52 -4.74
N PRO A 114 10.69 1.55 -3.83
CA PRO A 114 11.46 1.48 -2.59
C PRO A 114 12.96 1.20 -2.79
N GLU A 115 13.35 0.69 -3.97
CA GLU A 115 14.74 0.43 -4.36
C GLU A 115 15.37 1.60 -5.13
N GLY A 116 14.63 2.71 -5.29
CA GLY A 116 15.03 3.89 -6.04
C GLY A 116 14.58 3.85 -7.51
N PRO A 117 14.80 4.95 -8.26
CA PRO A 117 14.28 5.11 -9.62
C PRO A 117 14.63 3.93 -10.53
N ASN A 118 13.61 3.22 -11.02
CA ASN A 118 13.74 2.04 -11.87
C ASN A 118 14.63 0.92 -11.25
N GLY A 119 14.61 0.80 -9.92
CA GLY A 119 15.41 -0.16 -9.16
C GLY A 119 16.88 0.24 -8.97
N ASN A 120 17.27 1.46 -9.34
CA ASN A 120 18.61 1.98 -9.08
C ASN A 120 18.66 2.65 -7.69
N PRO A 121 19.49 2.15 -6.75
CA PRO A 121 19.53 2.63 -5.36
C PRO A 121 20.31 3.93 -5.19
N ASP A 122 19.98 4.95 -5.99
CA ASP A 122 20.47 6.33 -5.83
C ASP A 122 19.50 7.11 -4.94
N PRO A 123 19.86 7.42 -3.68
CA PRO A 123 18.96 8.09 -2.75
C PRO A 123 18.69 9.55 -3.12
N VAL A 124 19.62 10.22 -3.83
CA VAL A 124 19.43 11.60 -4.27
C VAL A 124 18.44 11.64 -5.42
N ALA A 125 18.55 10.70 -6.37
CA ALA A 125 17.58 10.55 -7.43
C ALA A 125 16.19 10.13 -6.88
N ALA A 126 16.16 9.21 -5.90
CA ALA A 126 14.91 8.82 -5.23
C ALA A 126 14.23 10.00 -4.52
N ALA A 127 14.99 10.90 -3.89
CA ALA A 127 14.44 12.07 -3.22
C ALA A 127 13.72 13.04 -4.17
N ILE A 128 14.10 13.08 -5.45
CA ILE A 128 13.40 13.87 -6.47
C ILE A 128 12.02 13.28 -6.74
N ASP A 129 11.95 11.96 -6.95
CA ASP A 129 10.68 11.25 -7.14
C ASP A 129 9.77 11.38 -5.91
N ILE A 130 10.33 11.16 -4.71
CA ILE A 130 9.61 11.28 -3.43
C ILE A 130 8.94 12.66 -3.35
N ARG A 131 9.73 13.73 -3.55
CA ARG A 131 9.20 15.10 -3.48
C ARG A 131 8.08 15.33 -4.49
N GLU A 132 8.26 14.92 -5.74
CA GLU A 132 7.26 15.15 -6.79
C GLU A 132 5.97 14.36 -6.54
N THR A 133 6.06 13.06 -6.19
CA THR A 133 4.87 12.23 -5.97
C THR A 133 4.10 12.67 -4.72
N PHE A 134 4.80 13.00 -3.63
CA PHE A 134 4.15 13.49 -2.41
C PHE A 134 3.50 14.86 -2.64
N LYS A 135 4.15 15.75 -3.39
CA LYS A 135 3.57 17.04 -3.78
C LYS A 135 2.27 16.86 -4.57
N ARG A 136 2.21 15.90 -5.50
CA ARG A 136 0.97 15.57 -6.24
C ARG A 136 -0.12 14.96 -5.36
N MET A 137 0.26 14.39 -4.22
CA MET A 137 -0.66 13.94 -3.17
C MET A 137 -0.82 14.96 -2.04
N ALA A 138 -0.57 16.24 -2.34
CA ALA A 138 -0.81 17.39 -1.47
C ALA A 138 0.00 17.40 -0.16
N MET A 139 1.19 16.81 -0.16
CA MET A 139 2.15 16.89 0.95
C MET A 139 3.36 17.73 0.57
N ASN A 140 3.74 18.67 1.43
CA ASN A 140 4.97 19.45 1.29
C ASN A 140 6.20 18.67 1.83
N ASP A 141 7.38 19.28 1.78
CA ASP A 141 8.64 18.65 2.22
C ASP A 141 8.62 18.24 3.71
N GLU A 142 8.08 19.07 4.60
CA GLU A 142 8.01 18.76 6.04
C GLU A 142 7.03 17.63 6.33
N GLU A 143 5.84 17.68 5.71
CA GLU A 143 4.81 16.63 5.83
C GLU A 143 5.30 15.31 5.28
N THR A 144 6.02 15.34 4.16
CA THR A 144 6.61 14.14 3.53
C THR A 144 7.63 13.48 4.45
N VAL A 145 8.54 14.26 5.03
CA VAL A 145 9.52 13.73 5.99
C VAL A 145 8.81 13.16 7.22
N ALA A 146 7.81 13.87 7.76
CA ALA A 146 7.07 13.42 8.93
C ALA A 146 6.31 12.11 8.67
N LEU A 147 5.67 11.96 7.52
CA LEU A 147 4.93 10.75 7.15
C LEU A 147 5.85 9.55 6.97
N ILE A 148 6.95 9.70 6.24
CA ILE A 148 7.89 8.59 5.98
C ILE A 148 8.56 8.16 7.29
N ALA A 149 9.11 9.11 8.06
CA ALA A 149 9.80 8.80 9.31
C ALA A 149 8.83 8.26 10.37
N GLY A 150 7.65 8.88 10.52
CA GLY A 150 6.62 8.44 11.46
C GLY A 150 6.05 7.06 11.11
N GLY A 151 5.81 6.80 9.82
CA GLY A 151 5.34 5.49 9.34
C GLY A 151 6.37 4.38 9.56
N HIS A 152 7.61 4.59 9.07
CA HIS A 152 8.70 3.62 9.23
C HIS A 152 9.27 3.54 10.66
N SER A 153 8.75 4.29 11.62
CA SER A 153 9.06 4.05 13.05
C SER A 153 8.48 2.72 13.55
N PHE A 154 7.49 2.18 12.84
CA PHE A 154 6.80 0.94 13.19
C PHE A 154 7.02 -0.16 12.15
N GLY A 155 6.94 -1.40 12.62
CA GLY A 155 6.90 -2.58 11.80
C GLY A 155 8.21 -2.88 11.06
N LYS A 156 8.06 -3.57 9.92
CA LYS A 156 9.15 -4.07 9.07
C LYS A 156 8.62 -4.35 7.66
N THR A 157 9.52 -4.46 6.70
CA THR A 157 9.24 -5.04 5.38
C THR A 157 9.36 -6.57 5.41
N HIS A 158 8.99 -7.26 4.32
CA HIS A 158 8.99 -8.73 4.26
C HIS A 158 9.51 -9.22 2.90
N GLY A 159 10.75 -9.72 2.88
CA GLY A 159 11.49 -10.22 1.74
C GLY A 159 12.33 -11.45 2.13
N ALA A 160 11.74 -12.39 2.86
CA ALA A 160 12.45 -13.54 3.44
C ALA A 160 13.02 -14.54 2.41
N GLY A 161 12.63 -14.44 1.14
CA GLY A 161 13.02 -15.37 0.07
C GLY A 161 12.79 -14.79 -1.33
N ASP A 162 12.99 -15.61 -2.36
CA ASP A 162 12.82 -15.20 -3.77
C ASP A 162 11.35 -14.86 -4.07
N ALA A 163 11.10 -13.65 -4.58
CA ALA A 163 9.79 -13.17 -4.97
C ALA A 163 9.10 -14.07 -6.03
N LYS A 164 9.87 -14.86 -6.81
CA LYS A 164 9.33 -15.84 -7.76
C LYS A 164 8.54 -16.98 -7.10
N LEU A 165 8.68 -17.15 -5.79
CA LEU A 165 7.93 -18.14 -5.01
C LEU A 165 6.57 -17.61 -4.54
N VAL A 166 6.25 -16.35 -4.84
CA VAL A 166 4.95 -15.74 -4.55
C VAL A 166 4.01 -15.95 -5.73
N GLY A 167 2.86 -16.57 -5.46
CA GLY A 167 1.82 -16.85 -6.44
C GLY A 167 1.03 -15.62 -6.89
N PRO A 168 -0.01 -15.81 -7.72
CA PRO A 168 -0.79 -14.73 -8.31
C PRO A 168 -1.48 -13.85 -7.27
N GLU A 169 -1.68 -12.59 -7.63
CA GLU A 169 -2.46 -11.57 -6.92
C GLU A 169 -3.95 -11.94 -6.80
N PRO A 170 -4.72 -11.32 -5.89
CA PRO A 170 -6.08 -11.74 -5.56
C PRO A 170 -7.05 -11.92 -6.74
N GLU A 171 -7.03 -11.03 -7.74
CA GLU A 171 -7.92 -11.13 -8.92
C GLU A 171 -7.53 -12.27 -9.87
N ALA A 172 -6.30 -12.77 -9.81
CA ALA A 172 -5.81 -13.92 -10.60
C ALA A 172 -5.66 -15.20 -9.77
N ALA A 173 -5.93 -15.15 -8.47
CA ALA A 173 -5.80 -16.28 -7.57
C ALA A 173 -6.92 -17.32 -7.79
N GLY A 174 -6.62 -18.58 -7.47
CA GLY A 174 -7.60 -19.65 -7.56
C GLY A 174 -8.79 -19.40 -6.62
N ILE A 175 -10.00 -19.78 -7.04
CA ILE A 175 -11.23 -19.58 -6.25
C ILE A 175 -11.16 -20.18 -4.83
N ALA A 176 -10.36 -21.23 -4.63
CA ALA A 176 -10.14 -21.85 -3.33
C ALA A 176 -9.45 -20.91 -2.32
N GLU A 177 -8.73 -19.89 -2.78
CA GLU A 177 -8.08 -18.88 -1.93
C GLU A 177 -9.08 -17.84 -1.37
N GLN A 178 -10.34 -17.88 -1.82
CA GLN A 178 -11.44 -17.07 -1.29
C GLN A 178 -11.10 -15.56 -1.27
N GLY A 179 -10.56 -15.05 -2.39
CA GLY A 179 -10.20 -13.64 -2.55
C GLY A 179 -8.94 -13.21 -1.81
N LEU A 180 -8.10 -14.16 -1.37
CA LEU A 180 -6.71 -13.92 -0.99
C LEU A 180 -5.79 -14.24 -2.17
N GLY A 181 -4.69 -13.52 -2.30
CA GLY A 181 -3.67 -13.72 -3.33
C GLY A 181 -2.29 -13.95 -2.75
N TRP A 182 -1.24 -13.83 -3.56
CA TRP A 182 0.17 -13.84 -3.13
C TRP A 182 0.54 -15.03 -2.24
N ALA A 183 -0.05 -16.20 -2.51
CA ALA A 183 0.28 -17.42 -1.77
C ALA A 183 1.75 -17.78 -2.02
N SER A 184 2.57 -17.79 -0.97
CA SER A 184 4.00 -18.09 -1.09
C SER A 184 4.28 -19.58 -0.89
N SER A 185 5.07 -20.16 -1.78
CA SER A 185 5.61 -21.52 -1.63
C SER A 185 6.94 -21.57 -0.88
N TYR A 186 7.45 -20.43 -0.41
CA TYR A 186 8.69 -20.36 0.37
C TYR A 186 8.44 -20.71 1.84
N GLY A 187 9.08 -21.76 2.34
CA GLY A 187 8.95 -22.18 3.75
C GLY A 187 7.49 -22.38 4.15
N THR A 188 7.07 -21.72 5.22
CA THR A 188 5.67 -21.71 5.69
C THR A 188 4.76 -20.72 4.94
N GLY A 189 5.35 -19.85 4.12
CA GLY A 189 4.70 -18.79 3.33
C GLY A 189 4.18 -17.60 4.15
N LYS A 190 4.44 -17.56 5.46
CA LYS A 190 3.90 -16.55 6.40
C LYS A 190 4.81 -16.38 7.61
N GLY A 191 4.53 -15.37 8.44
CA GLY A 191 5.32 -15.10 9.65
C GLY A 191 6.78 -14.81 9.30
N PRO A 192 7.76 -15.59 9.80
CA PRO A 192 9.16 -15.38 9.47
C PRO A 192 9.50 -15.63 7.99
N ASP A 193 8.70 -16.44 7.28
CA ASP A 193 8.90 -16.74 5.85
C ASP A 193 8.06 -15.84 4.92
N ALA A 194 7.50 -14.76 5.45
CA ALA A 194 6.64 -13.87 4.67
C ALA A 194 7.44 -13.14 3.58
N ILE A 195 6.82 -13.04 2.41
CA ILE A 195 7.29 -12.23 1.27
C ILE A 195 6.11 -11.34 0.86
N THR A 196 6.32 -10.04 0.86
CA THR A 196 5.31 -9.03 0.48
C THR A 196 5.78 -8.19 -0.71
N GLY A 197 7.09 -8.03 -0.87
CA GLY A 197 7.71 -7.19 -1.90
C GLY A 197 8.80 -6.34 -1.28
N GLY A 198 9.81 -5.99 -2.08
CA GLY A 198 10.96 -5.20 -1.63
C GLY A 198 11.93 -5.93 -0.68
N PRO A 199 12.83 -5.19 -0.01
CA PRO A 199 13.90 -5.75 0.81
C PRO A 199 13.40 -6.29 2.15
N GLU A 200 14.27 -6.96 2.93
CA GLU A 200 14.02 -7.37 4.31
C GLU A 200 14.66 -6.36 5.28
N VAL A 201 13.86 -5.47 5.86
CA VAL A 201 14.30 -4.30 6.66
C VAL A 201 13.41 -4.15 7.89
N THR A 202 14.04 -3.93 9.04
CA THR A 202 13.40 -3.44 10.27
C THR A 202 14.10 -2.16 10.68
N TRP A 203 13.40 -1.03 10.72
CA TRP A 203 14.01 0.29 10.87
C TRP A 203 14.39 0.62 12.32
N THR A 204 13.62 0.14 13.29
CA THR A 204 13.74 0.52 14.70
C THR A 204 13.98 -0.69 15.59
N GLU A 205 14.62 -0.47 16.75
CA GLU A 205 14.80 -1.51 17.78
C GLU A 205 13.49 -1.83 18.53
N THR A 206 12.50 -0.95 18.42
CA THR A 206 11.17 -1.10 19.02
C THR A 206 10.05 -0.99 17.98
N PRO A 207 9.89 -1.96 17.05
CA PRO A 207 8.96 -1.85 15.92
C PRO A 207 7.47 -1.70 16.28
N THR A 208 7.11 -1.86 17.55
CA THR A 208 5.74 -1.77 18.06
C THR A 208 5.59 -0.71 19.15
N LYS A 209 6.48 0.29 19.20
CA LYS A 209 6.47 1.36 20.19
C LYS A 209 7.13 2.64 19.66
#